data_AF-A0A5B0P3Q7-F1
#
_entry.id   AF-A0A5B0P3Q7-F1
#
_cell.length_a   1.000
_cell.length_b   1.000
_cell.length_c   1.000
_cell.angle_alpha   90.00
_cell.angle_beta   90.00
_cell.angle_gamma   90.00
#
_symmetry.space_group_name_H-M   'P 1'
#
loop_
_entity.id
_entity.type
_entity.pdbx_description
1 polymer ?
#
loop_
_entity_poly.entity_id
_entity_poly.type
_entity_poly.pdbx_seq_one_letter_code
_entity_poly.pdbx_strand_id
1 'polypeptide(L)'
;MTLFDSTPVPLPFSKELEGQWTPKSSGGNHALATYASNPMWRITIEDERRGSVRNESGNVKFRASLTTIDANGGLDTRKPLNVKLIRSGGDGRVYDVERRDVVADSGSYTLGRAQLRVNQLLPGKYTIVPSTYQAGVIGLFKLQLECDLPLTRVESIPPEGAGMYKRVGCLSWEEERGGAGFWRLTGGKGLVKSK
;
A
#
# COMPACT_ATOMS: atom_id res chain seq x y z
N MET A 1 -39.80 -3.45 20.85
CA MET A 1 -38.65 -2.56 20.59
C MET A 1 -37.81 -3.22 19.50
N THR A 2 -38.00 -2.81 18.25
CA THR A 2 -37.19 -3.27 17.12
C THR A 2 -35.84 -2.59 17.21
N LEU A 3 -34.79 -3.37 17.47
CA LEU A 3 -33.41 -2.91 17.33
C LEU A 3 -33.24 -2.41 15.89
N PHE A 4 -33.08 -1.11 15.71
CA PHE A 4 -32.62 -0.57 14.44
C PHE A 4 -31.26 -1.23 14.19
N ASP A 5 -31.19 -2.02 13.13
CA ASP A 5 -29.95 -2.58 12.64
C ASP A 5 -29.00 -1.41 12.36
N SER A 6 -28.04 -1.19 13.26
CA SER A 6 -27.12 -0.06 13.21
C SER A 6 -26.00 -0.34 12.21
N THR A 7 -26.36 -0.86 11.04
CA THR A 7 -25.44 -1.00 9.92
C THR A 7 -25.18 0.41 9.36
N PRO A 8 -23.92 0.87 9.33
CA PRO A 8 -23.62 2.19 8.80
C PRO A 8 -24.08 2.26 7.35
N VAL A 9 -24.91 3.25 7.02
CA VAL A 9 -25.43 3.45 5.65
C VAL A 9 -24.25 3.41 4.66
N PRO A 10 -24.30 2.55 3.64
CA PRO A 10 -23.24 2.44 2.65
C PRO A 10 -23.11 3.76 1.88
N LEU A 11 -21.88 4.15 1.56
CA LEU A 11 -21.65 5.31 0.70
C LEU A 11 -21.96 4.95 -0.77
N PRO A 12 -22.37 5.91 -1.60
CA PRO A 12 -22.89 5.64 -2.95
C PRO A 12 -21.91 4.95 -3.89
N PHE A 13 -20.60 5.18 -3.72
CA PHE A 13 -19.57 4.55 -4.54
C PHE A 13 -18.78 3.55 -3.72
N SER A 14 -18.74 2.30 -4.18
CA SER A 14 -18.00 1.23 -3.50
C SER A 14 -17.16 0.42 -4.47
N LYS A 15 -16.00 -0.05 -3.99
CA LYS A 15 -15.14 -0.98 -4.72
C LYS A 15 -14.58 -2.04 -3.77
N GLU A 16 -14.78 -3.30 -4.10
CA GLU A 16 -14.11 -4.41 -3.42
C GLU A 16 -12.82 -4.78 -4.16
N LEU A 17 -11.76 -5.01 -3.40
CA LEU A 17 -10.46 -5.45 -3.87
C LEU A 17 -10.07 -6.72 -3.11
N GLU A 18 -9.74 -7.77 -3.85
CA GLU A 18 -9.17 -8.98 -3.28
C GLU A 18 -7.65 -8.94 -3.41
N GLY A 19 -6.96 -9.41 -2.38
CA GLY A 19 -5.50 -9.38 -2.34
C GLY A 19 -4.90 -10.45 -1.44
N GLN A 20 -3.58 -10.55 -1.50
CA GLN A 20 -2.81 -11.49 -0.69
C GLN A 20 -1.48 -10.88 -0.24
N TRP A 21 -1.13 -11.06 1.03
CA TRP A 21 0.26 -10.95 1.47
C TRP A 21 0.95 -12.28 1.19
N THR A 22 2.02 -12.23 0.39
CA THR A 22 2.84 -13.36 -0.02
C THR A 22 4.24 -13.22 0.62
N PRO A 23 5.14 -14.21 0.50
CA PRO A 23 6.52 -14.05 0.96
C PRO A 23 7.23 -12.81 0.38
N LYS A 24 6.82 -12.34 -0.81
CA LYS A 24 7.40 -11.16 -1.47
C LYS A 24 6.66 -9.86 -1.18
N SER A 25 5.42 -9.93 -0.67
CA SER A 25 4.57 -8.76 -0.43
C SER A 25 4.18 -8.58 1.03
N SER A 26 4.73 -9.36 1.97
CA SER A 26 4.46 -9.25 3.40
C SER A 26 5.46 -8.30 4.08
N GLY A 27 5.32 -7.00 3.78
CA GLY A 27 6.26 -5.96 4.19
C GLY A 27 6.19 -5.55 5.67
N GLY A 28 5.09 -5.86 6.35
CA GLY A 28 4.87 -5.51 7.75
C GLY A 28 4.49 -4.03 7.95
N ASN A 29 4.74 -3.49 9.14
CA ASN A 29 4.32 -2.13 9.50
C ASN A 29 5.24 -1.02 8.94
N HIS A 30 4.76 0.22 8.99
CA HIS A 30 5.41 1.40 8.41
C HIS A 30 6.77 1.79 9.00
N ALA A 31 7.16 1.23 10.15
CA ALA A 31 8.50 1.44 10.72
C ALA A 31 9.55 0.47 10.15
N LEU A 32 9.13 -0.53 9.36
CA LEU A 32 10.03 -1.49 8.75
C LEU A 32 10.45 -1.02 7.35
N ALA A 33 11.73 -1.17 7.01
CA ALA A 33 12.25 -0.87 5.67
C ALA A 33 11.57 -1.68 4.54
N THR A 34 10.96 -2.82 4.90
CA THR A 34 10.20 -3.68 3.99
C THR A 34 8.77 -3.21 3.75
N TYR A 35 8.31 -2.11 4.37
CA TYR A 35 6.94 -1.62 4.25
C TYR A 35 6.53 -1.40 2.79
N ALA A 36 7.46 -0.89 1.98
CA ALA A 36 7.26 -0.65 0.56
C ALA A 36 6.89 -1.93 -0.22
N SER A 37 7.18 -3.12 0.30
CA SER A 37 6.82 -4.39 -0.34
C SER A 37 5.35 -4.76 -0.16
N ASN A 38 4.61 -4.13 0.77
CA ASN A 38 3.17 -4.39 0.95
C ASN A 38 2.38 -4.14 -0.34
N PRO A 39 1.25 -4.84 -0.57
CA PRO A 39 0.34 -4.51 -1.67
C PRO A 39 -0.12 -3.04 -1.56
N MET A 40 -0.23 -2.34 -2.69
CA MET A 40 -0.65 -0.94 -2.71
C MET A 40 -1.60 -0.73 -3.90
N TRP A 41 -2.60 0.12 -3.70
CA TRP A 41 -3.49 0.54 -4.78
C TRP A 41 -3.51 2.04 -4.90
N ARG A 42 -3.51 2.51 -6.14
CA ARG A 42 -3.79 3.90 -6.49
C ARG A 42 -5.30 4.09 -6.52
N ILE A 43 -5.77 5.11 -5.83
CA ILE A 43 -7.16 5.54 -5.80
C ILE A 43 -7.22 6.97 -6.34
N THR A 44 -8.06 7.21 -7.35
CA THR A 44 -8.43 8.55 -7.81
C THR A 44 -9.88 8.82 -7.46
N ILE A 45 -10.12 9.95 -6.81
CA ILE A 45 -11.43 10.46 -6.43
C ILE A 45 -11.63 11.78 -7.17
N GLU A 46 -12.62 11.84 -8.06
CA GLU A 46 -12.92 13.06 -8.82
C GLU A 46 -14.21 13.69 -8.34
N ASP A 47 -14.23 15.02 -8.31
CA ASP A 47 -15.45 15.78 -8.12
C ASP A 47 -16.10 16.02 -9.49
N GLU A 48 -17.21 15.35 -9.74
CA GLU A 48 -18.00 15.51 -10.96
C GLU A 48 -18.73 16.86 -11.03
N ARG A 49 -18.72 17.67 -9.96
CA ARG A 49 -19.26 19.05 -9.94
C ARG A 49 -18.37 20.05 -10.70
N ARG A 50 -17.75 19.60 -11.81
CA ARG A 50 -16.90 20.39 -12.71
C ARG A 50 -17.71 21.55 -13.27
N GLY A 51 -17.61 22.72 -12.63
CA GLY A 51 -18.28 23.95 -13.05
C GLY A 51 -18.52 24.95 -11.91
N SER A 52 -18.60 24.49 -10.67
CA SER A 52 -18.61 25.38 -9.50
C SER A 52 -17.23 25.42 -8.88
N VAL A 53 -16.84 26.61 -8.42
CA VAL A 53 -15.59 26.95 -7.70
C VAL A 53 -15.04 25.76 -6.92
N ARG A 54 -13.72 25.50 -7.03
CA ARG A 54 -13.00 24.51 -6.21
C ARG A 54 -13.37 24.73 -4.75
N ASN A 55 -14.33 23.98 -4.23
CA ASN A 55 -14.64 24.01 -2.83
C ASN A 55 -13.49 23.27 -2.14
N GLU A 56 -12.53 24.03 -1.63
CA GLU A 56 -11.46 23.55 -0.74
C GLU A 56 -12.01 23.00 0.59
N SER A 57 -13.32 23.12 0.81
CA SER A 57 -14.05 22.46 1.88
C SER A 57 -14.18 20.96 1.58
N GLY A 58 -13.17 20.19 1.96
CA GLY A 58 -13.17 18.72 1.92
C GLY A 58 -14.31 18.17 2.76
N ASN A 59 -15.42 17.81 2.12
CA ASN A 59 -16.59 17.18 2.76
C ASN A 59 -16.92 15.84 2.09
N VAL A 60 -15.89 15.14 1.61
CA VAL A 60 -16.05 13.80 1.03
C VAL A 60 -15.81 12.79 2.15
N LYS A 61 -16.80 11.95 2.40
CA LYS A 61 -16.62 10.79 3.27
C LYS A 61 -15.97 9.67 2.48
N PHE A 62 -14.98 9.05 3.09
CA PHE A 62 -14.28 7.88 2.60
C PHE A 62 -14.13 6.86 3.72
N ARG A 63 -14.38 5.59 3.41
CA ARG A 63 -14.22 4.48 4.34
C ARG A 63 -13.45 3.36 3.64
N ALA A 64 -12.54 2.74 4.38
CA ALA A 64 -11.89 1.50 3.96
C ALA A 64 -12.05 0.45 5.05
N SER A 65 -12.46 -0.76 4.67
CA SER A 65 -12.55 -1.92 5.56
C SER A 65 -11.69 -3.04 5.02
N LEU A 66 -10.69 -3.44 5.80
CA LEU A 66 -9.79 -4.54 5.52
C LEU A 66 -10.19 -5.74 6.38
N THR A 67 -10.34 -6.91 5.78
CA THR A 67 -10.61 -8.17 6.47
C THR A 67 -9.73 -9.28 5.93
N THR A 68 -9.28 -10.18 6.81
CA THR A 68 -8.52 -11.37 6.40
C THR A 68 -9.40 -12.59 6.25
N ILE A 69 -9.01 -13.45 5.31
CA ILE A 69 -9.75 -14.67 4.98
C ILE A 69 -8.88 -15.88 5.29
N ASP A 70 -9.45 -16.88 5.95
CA ASP A 70 -8.83 -18.18 6.18
C ASP A 70 -9.00 -19.12 4.97
N ALA A 71 -8.42 -20.32 5.05
CA ALA A 71 -8.49 -21.30 3.96
C ALA A 71 -9.92 -21.81 3.67
N ASN A 72 -10.85 -21.65 4.62
CA ASN A 72 -12.24 -22.09 4.52
C ASN A 72 -13.18 -20.94 4.07
N GLY A 73 -12.63 -19.76 3.75
CA GLY A 73 -13.41 -18.57 3.40
C GLY A 73 -13.96 -17.78 4.60
N GLY A 74 -13.61 -18.17 5.82
CA GLY A 74 -14.00 -17.49 7.06
C GLY A 74 -13.07 -16.32 7.43
N LEU A 75 -13.45 -15.56 8.45
CA LEU A 75 -12.63 -14.45 8.96
C LEU A 75 -11.41 -14.98 9.73
N ASP A 76 -10.19 -14.74 9.24
CA ASP A 76 -8.97 -15.09 9.99
C ASP A 76 -8.68 -14.02 11.05
N THR A 77 -8.97 -14.29 12.32
CA THR A 77 -8.77 -13.35 13.43
C THR A 77 -7.36 -13.32 14.02
N ARG A 78 -6.41 -14.09 13.47
CA ARG A 78 -5.07 -14.23 14.07
C ARG A 78 -4.07 -13.17 13.59
N LYS A 79 -4.42 -12.42 12.55
CA LYS A 79 -3.49 -11.48 11.90
C LYS A 79 -3.81 -10.05 12.36
N PRO A 80 -2.84 -9.33 12.96
CA PRO A 80 -3.00 -7.90 13.26
C PRO A 80 -2.86 -7.08 11.98
N LEU A 81 -3.87 -6.29 11.66
CA LEU A 81 -4.01 -5.56 10.39
C LEU A 81 -4.07 -4.05 10.60
N ASN A 82 -3.59 -3.31 9.62
CA ASN A 82 -3.76 -1.86 9.52
C ASN A 82 -3.92 -1.47 8.04
N VAL A 83 -4.69 -0.42 7.79
CA VAL A 83 -4.76 0.21 6.47
C VAL A 83 -4.41 1.68 6.59
N LYS A 84 -3.55 2.17 5.69
CA LYS A 84 -3.18 3.58 5.57
C LYS A 84 -3.62 4.15 4.24
N LEU A 85 -4.18 5.36 4.28
CA LEU A 85 -4.46 6.19 3.12
C LEU A 85 -3.42 7.32 3.07
N ILE A 86 -2.64 7.37 2.00
CA ILE A 86 -1.47 8.22 1.86
C ILE A 86 -1.65 9.11 0.63
N ARG A 87 -1.38 10.41 0.76
CA ARG A 87 -1.37 11.36 -0.35
C ARG A 87 0.02 11.34 -1.01
N SER A 88 0.30 10.27 -1.75
CA SER A 88 1.53 10.15 -2.54
C SER A 88 1.47 11.12 -3.71
N GLY A 89 2.42 12.06 -3.80
CA GLY A 89 2.46 13.21 -4.72
C GLY A 89 2.49 12.94 -6.23
N GLY A 90 1.97 11.82 -6.71
CA GLY A 90 1.74 11.53 -8.13
C GLY A 90 2.11 10.11 -8.51
N ASP A 91 1.10 9.23 -8.61
CA ASP A 91 1.09 7.88 -9.20
C ASP A 91 2.12 6.84 -8.66
N GLY A 92 3.09 7.17 -7.82
CA GLY A 92 4.16 6.25 -7.40
C GLY A 92 3.85 5.29 -6.25
N ARG A 93 4.70 4.26 -6.11
CA ARG A 93 4.77 3.39 -4.93
C ARG A 93 5.28 4.20 -3.73
N VAL A 94 4.77 3.90 -2.53
CA VAL A 94 5.17 4.59 -1.30
C VAL A 94 6.35 3.83 -0.68
N TYR A 95 7.54 4.42 -0.69
CA TYR A 95 8.74 3.82 -0.11
C TYR A 95 8.95 4.19 1.35
N ASP A 96 8.69 5.46 1.68
CA ASP A 96 8.75 5.98 3.02
C ASP A 96 7.41 6.59 3.41
N VAL A 97 7.01 6.40 4.66
CA VAL A 97 5.71 6.86 5.17
C VAL A 97 5.96 7.99 6.16
N GLU A 98 5.99 9.20 5.65
CA GLU A 98 6.06 10.38 6.49
C GLU A 98 4.68 10.76 7.04
N ARG A 99 4.64 11.24 8.29
CA ARG A 99 3.40 11.64 8.95
C ARG A 99 2.61 12.71 8.18
N ARG A 100 3.30 13.59 7.45
CA ARG A 100 2.68 14.65 6.64
C ARG A 100 1.90 14.13 5.43
N ASP A 101 2.27 12.95 4.94
CA ASP A 101 1.69 12.35 3.74
C ASP A 101 0.55 11.37 4.09
N VAL A 102 0.51 10.88 5.34
CA VAL A 102 -0.60 10.06 5.85
C VAL A 102 -1.84 10.93 6.03
N VAL A 103 -2.85 10.69 5.20
CA VAL A 103 -4.15 11.36 5.29
C VAL A 103 -4.99 10.77 6.40
N ALA A 104 -4.98 9.44 6.48
CA ALA A 104 -5.66 8.69 7.52
C ALA A 104 -5.07 7.29 7.67
N ASP A 105 -5.28 6.68 8.82
CA ASP A 105 -5.06 5.26 9.04
C ASP A 105 -6.18 4.65 9.88
N SER A 106 -6.18 3.32 10.02
CA SER A 106 -7.15 2.61 10.86
C SER A 106 -6.83 2.63 12.37
N GLY A 107 -5.82 3.40 12.79
CA GLY A 107 -5.32 3.41 14.18
C GLY A 107 -4.40 2.24 14.50
N SER A 108 -4.56 1.65 15.68
CA SER A 108 -3.77 0.49 16.11
C SER A 108 -3.98 -0.72 15.21
N TYR A 109 -3.03 -1.65 15.21
CA TYR A 109 -3.20 -2.92 14.49
C TYR A 109 -4.26 -3.77 15.19
N THR A 110 -5.34 -4.07 14.48
CA THR A 110 -6.48 -4.82 15.01
C THR A 110 -6.57 -6.22 14.39
N LEU A 111 -7.03 -7.18 15.17
CA LEU A 111 -7.06 -8.59 14.78
C LEU A 111 -8.19 -8.88 13.78
N GLY A 112 -7.84 -9.45 12.63
CA GLY A 112 -8.76 -9.96 11.60
C GLY A 112 -9.52 -8.92 10.79
N ARG A 113 -9.71 -7.71 11.31
CA ARG A 113 -10.27 -6.57 10.59
C ARG A 113 -9.54 -5.29 10.91
N ALA A 114 -9.56 -4.33 10.01
CA ALA A 114 -9.19 -2.94 10.27
C ALA A 114 -10.15 -2.00 9.52
N GLN A 115 -10.56 -0.90 10.14
CA GLN A 115 -11.45 0.09 9.53
C GLN A 115 -10.84 1.48 9.60
N LEU A 116 -10.85 2.18 8.47
CA LEU A 116 -10.42 3.56 8.32
C LEU A 116 -11.62 4.40 7.89
N ARG A 117 -11.79 5.58 8.49
CA ARG A 117 -12.86 6.53 8.16
C ARG A 117 -12.31 7.94 8.08
N VAL A 118 -12.66 8.65 7.02
CA VAL A 118 -12.31 10.06 6.79
C VAL A 118 -13.58 10.78 6.39
N ASN A 119 -13.94 11.85 7.09
CA ASN A 119 -15.16 12.61 6.79
C ASN A 119 -14.89 13.88 5.97
N GLN A 120 -13.61 14.27 5.88
CA GLN A 120 -13.18 15.51 5.25
C GLN A 120 -12.05 15.25 4.25
N LEU A 121 -12.26 14.27 3.37
CA LEU A 121 -11.30 13.97 2.31
C LEU A 121 -11.45 15.00 1.19
N LEU A 122 -10.33 15.45 0.62
CA LEU A 122 -10.34 16.25 -0.59
C LEU A 122 -10.38 15.33 -1.83
N PRO A 123 -11.07 15.71 -2.91
CA PRO A 123 -10.90 15.04 -4.20
C PRO A 123 -9.42 15.04 -4.61
N GLY A 124 -8.94 13.94 -5.18
CA GLY A 124 -7.53 13.80 -5.52
C GLY A 124 -7.07 12.36 -5.70
N LYS A 125 -5.75 12.20 -5.74
CA LYS A 125 -5.07 10.90 -5.89
C LYS A 125 -4.47 10.48 -4.55
N TYR A 126 -4.66 9.21 -4.23
CA TYR A 126 -4.20 8.60 -2.99
C TYR A 126 -3.63 7.21 -3.27
N THR A 127 -2.78 6.75 -2.36
CA THR A 127 -2.32 5.37 -2.30
C THR A 127 -2.88 4.75 -1.02
N ILE A 128 -3.58 3.63 -1.16
CA ILE A 128 -4.02 2.83 -0.02
C ILE A 128 -3.09 1.63 0.16
N VAL A 129 -2.67 1.40 1.40
CA VAL A 129 -1.71 0.35 1.76
C VAL A 129 -2.29 -0.50 2.89
N PRO A 130 -2.82 -1.69 2.61
CA PRO A 130 -3.09 -2.70 3.62
C PRO A 130 -1.78 -3.35 4.08
N SER A 131 -1.60 -3.47 5.39
CA SER A 131 -0.38 -4.01 6.00
C SER A 131 -0.67 -4.86 7.24
N THR A 132 0.24 -5.78 7.53
CA THR A 132 0.28 -6.55 8.78
C THR A 132 1.23 -5.90 9.78
N TYR A 133 1.13 -6.25 11.07
CA TYR A 133 2.05 -5.68 12.06
C TYR A 133 3.50 -6.14 11.84
N GLN A 134 3.71 -7.44 11.65
CA GLN A 134 5.02 -8.02 11.36
C GLN A 134 5.19 -8.29 9.86
N ALA A 135 6.43 -8.19 9.38
CA ALA A 135 6.80 -8.69 8.06
C ALA A 135 6.72 -10.23 8.01
N GLY A 136 6.58 -10.80 6.82
CA GLY A 136 6.49 -12.26 6.63
C GLY A 136 5.12 -12.88 6.91
N VAL A 137 4.14 -12.09 7.39
CA VAL A 137 2.77 -12.58 7.62
C VAL A 137 2.05 -12.76 6.27
N ILE A 138 1.68 -14.01 5.96
CA ILE A 138 1.03 -14.40 4.70
C ILE A 138 -0.47 -14.62 4.96
N GLY A 139 -1.29 -14.26 3.98
CA GLY A 139 -2.74 -14.49 4.03
C GLY A 139 -3.51 -13.76 2.94
N LEU A 140 -4.71 -14.26 2.67
CA LEU A 140 -5.69 -13.61 1.80
C LEU A 140 -6.42 -12.51 2.57
N PHE A 141 -6.82 -11.46 1.86
CA PHE A 141 -7.61 -10.38 2.41
C PHE A 141 -8.57 -9.78 1.39
N LYS A 142 -9.62 -9.14 1.93
CA LYS A 142 -10.53 -8.27 1.20
C LYS A 142 -10.39 -6.85 1.71
N LEU A 143 -10.34 -5.90 0.78
CA LEU A 143 -10.31 -4.48 1.04
C LEU A 143 -11.51 -3.83 0.35
N GLN A 144 -12.49 -3.42 1.15
CA GLN A 144 -13.69 -2.72 0.70
C GLN A 144 -13.48 -1.21 0.84
N LEU A 145 -13.62 -0.50 -0.26
CA LEU A 145 -13.54 0.96 -0.34
C LEU A 145 -14.94 1.52 -0.54
N GLU A 146 -15.27 2.60 0.16
CA GLU A 146 -16.53 3.33 0.06
C GLU A 146 -16.25 4.84 0.04
N CYS A 147 -16.96 5.59 -0.80
CA CYS A 147 -16.75 7.02 -0.98
C CYS A 147 -18.06 7.74 -1.35
N ASP A 148 -18.20 9.01 -0.95
CA ASP A 148 -19.28 9.88 -1.41
C ASP A 148 -19.15 10.29 -2.88
N LEU A 149 -17.93 10.27 -3.42
CA LEU A 149 -17.61 10.62 -4.80
C LEU A 149 -17.11 9.40 -5.60
N PRO A 150 -17.25 9.41 -6.95
CA PRO A 150 -16.79 8.32 -7.80
C PRO A 150 -15.31 7.98 -7.60
N LEU A 151 -15.04 6.68 -7.42
CA LEU A 151 -13.70 6.09 -7.45
C LEU A 151 -13.29 5.84 -8.91
N THR A 152 -12.94 6.90 -9.65
CA THR A 152 -12.71 6.83 -11.11
C THR A 152 -11.55 5.93 -11.50
N ARG A 153 -10.58 5.75 -10.61
CA ARG A 153 -9.44 4.85 -10.83
C ARG A 153 -9.12 4.09 -9.55
N VAL A 154 -9.08 2.76 -9.63
CA VAL A 154 -8.63 1.88 -8.55
C VAL A 154 -7.75 0.79 -9.16
N GLU A 155 -6.44 0.96 -9.06
CA GLU A 155 -5.46 0.12 -9.76
C GLU A 155 -4.36 -0.34 -8.81
N SER A 156 -3.91 -1.59 -8.96
CA SER A 156 -2.77 -2.10 -8.22
C SER A 156 -1.49 -1.41 -8.66
N ILE A 157 -0.65 -0.99 -7.71
CA ILE A 157 0.69 -0.47 -7.98
C ILE A 157 1.65 -1.67 -8.00
N PRO A 158 2.29 -1.97 -9.13
CA PRO A 158 3.21 -3.10 -9.22
C PRO A 158 4.35 -3.00 -8.20
N PRO A 159 4.82 -4.13 -7.65
CA PRO A 159 6.03 -4.15 -6.83
C PRO A 159 7.26 -3.74 -7.65
N GLU A 160 8.28 -3.24 -6.97
CA GLU A 160 9.55 -2.94 -7.60
C GLU A 160 10.12 -4.19 -8.28
N GLY A 161 10.61 -4.03 -9.52
CA GLY A 161 11.08 -5.15 -10.31
C GLY A 161 9.98 -6.09 -10.83
N ALA A 162 8.70 -5.69 -10.78
CA ALA A 162 7.65 -6.43 -11.49
C ALA A 162 7.99 -6.54 -12.98
N GLY A 163 8.03 -7.78 -13.49
CA GLY A 163 8.45 -8.06 -14.87
C GLY A 163 9.97 -8.09 -15.09
N MET A 164 10.78 -7.83 -14.06
CA MET A 164 12.24 -7.96 -14.13
C MET A 164 12.70 -9.36 -13.68
N TYR A 165 13.69 -9.90 -14.39
CA TYR A 165 14.37 -11.15 -14.03
C TYR A 165 15.59 -10.86 -13.13
N LYS A 166 15.66 -11.51 -11.96
CA LYS A 166 16.80 -11.40 -11.05
C LYS A 166 18.00 -12.13 -11.66
N ARG A 167 19.09 -11.40 -11.92
CA ARG A 167 20.41 -11.98 -12.21
C ARG A 167 21.36 -11.65 -11.06
N VAL A 168 22.12 -12.63 -10.60
CA VAL A 168 23.15 -12.44 -9.58
C VAL A 168 24.51 -12.55 -10.26
N GLY A 169 25.21 -11.42 -10.41
CA GLY A 169 26.62 -11.42 -10.76
C GLY A 169 27.46 -11.53 -9.49
N CYS A 170 28.41 -12.45 -9.44
CA CYS A 170 29.50 -12.37 -8.46
C CYS A 170 30.59 -11.50 -9.05
N LEU A 171 30.79 -10.31 -8.49
CA LEU A 171 31.93 -9.46 -8.79
C LEU A 171 32.86 -9.48 -7.58
N SER A 172 34.16 -9.62 -7.81
CA SER A 172 35.19 -9.34 -6.80
C SER A 172 35.73 -7.93 -7.02
N TRP A 173 35.96 -7.21 -5.93
CA TRP A 173 36.75 -5.99 -5.97
C TRP A 173 38.23 -6.40 -6.07
N GLU A 174 38.90 -6.03 -7.15
CA GLU A 174 40.33 -6.25 -7.31
C GLU A 174 41.07 -4.93 -7.08
N GLU A 175 42.09 -4.96 -6.21
CA GLU A 175 42.98 -3.82 -5.96
C GLU A 175 44.16 -3.93 -6.93
N GLU A 176 44.27 -3.01 -7.89
CA GLU A 176 45.44 -2.91 -8.76
C GLU A 176 46.47 -1.96 -8.13
N ARG A 177 47.54 -2.52 -7.54
CA ARG A 177 48.67 -1.73 -7.05
C ARG A 177 49.62 -1.39 -8.19
N GLY A 178 49.34 -0.30 -8.90
CA GLY A 178 50.32 0.34 -9.78
C GLY A 178 51.40 1.03 -8.95
N GLY A 179 52.67 0.69 -9.17
CA GLY A 179 53.79 1.44 -8.62
C GLY A 179 53.69 2.91 -9.04
N ALA A 180 53.80 3.81 -8.07
CA ALA A 180 53.59 5.26 -8.14
C ALA A 180 52.11 5.74 -8.01
N GLY A 181 51.65 5.82 -6.76
CA GLY A 181 50.91 6.99 -6.23
C GLY A 181 49.52 7.31 -6.77
N PHE A 182 48.91 6.48 -7.62
CA PHE A 182 47.56 6.74 -8.13
C PHE A 182 46.61 5.58 -7.81
N TRP A 183 45.58 5.88 -7.03
CA TRP A 183 44.53 4.92 -6.70
C TRP A 183 43.50 4.86 -7.83
N ARG A 184 43.22 3.68 -8.37
CA ARG A 184 42.11 3.46 -9.32
C ARG A 184 41.27 2.28 -8.85
N LEU A 185 40.02 2.55 -8.47
CA LEU A 185 39.02 1.51 -8.26
C LEU A 185 38.57 1.01 -9.64
N THR A 186 38.97 -0.20 -10.03
CA THR A 186 38.43 -0.85 -11.21
C THR A 186 37.21 -1.70 -10.80
N GLY A 187 36.05 -1.42 -11.41
CA GLY A 187 34.84 -2.19 -11.18
C GLY A 187 35.05 -3.65 -11.60
N GLY A 188 34.73 -4.58 -10.69
CA GLY A 188 35.07 -6.01 -10.81
C GLY A 188 34.65 -6.66 -12.12
N LYS A 189 35.57 -7.42 -12.72
CA LYS A 189 35.27 -8.38 -13.79
C LYS A 189 34.67 -9.63 -13.15
N GLY A 190 33.39 -9.90 -13.37
CA GLY A 190 32.77 -11.13 -12.88
C GLY A 190 31.88 -11.78 -13.92
N LEU A 191 31.89 -13.12 -13.91
CA LEU A 191 31.02 -13.92 -14.78
C LEU A 191 29.57 -13.82 -14.31
N VAL A 192 28.69 -13.41 -15.22
CA VAL A 192 27.24 -13.55 -15.04
C VAL A 192 26.91 -15.04 -15.21
N LYS A 193 26.74 -15.76 -14.10
CA LYS A 193 26.18 -17.12 -14.15
C LYS A 193 24.65 -17.02 -14.23
N SER A 194 24.09 -17.39 -15.38
CA SER A 194 22.66 -17.63 -15.53
C SER A 194 22.31 -18.95 -14.84
N LYS A 195 21.31 -18.94 -13.97
CA LYS A 195 20.58 -20.16 -13.58
C LYS A 195 19.25 -20.16 -14.31
#